data_AF-A0A1I2CCB2-F1
#
_entry.id   AF-A0A1I2CCB2-F1
#
_cell.length_a   1.000
_cell.length_b   1.000
_cell.length_c   1.000
_cell.angle_alpha   90.00
_cell.angle_beta   90.00
_cell.angle_gamma   90.00
#
_symmetry.space_group_name_H-M   'P 1'
#
loop_
_entity.id
_entity.type
_entity.pdbx_description
1 polymer ?
#
loop_
_entity_poly.entity_id
_entity_poly.type
_entity_poly.pdbx_seq_one_letter_code
_entity_poly.pdbx_strand_id
1 'polypeptide(L)'
;MTKKMFLIGILVATTAVAACQAGSERVAFDGKYFRTKVTKVDGKRDVFTVTVRDVAQSIAGAREAGRHEAVSYCVGTYGSSDIDWVVGPDTPELRIVDNAIVFQGTCPQ
;
A
#
# COMPACT_ATOMS: atom_id res chain seq x y z
N MET A 1 -5.12 -35.79 58.63
CA MET A 1 -5.28 -36.32 57.25
C MET A 1 -4.56 -35.41 56.29
N THR A 2 -3.72 -36.03 55.47
CA THR A 2 -2.71 -35.51 54.55
C THR A 2 -3.31 -34.96 53.25
N LYS A 3 -2.75 -33.87 52.70
CA LYS A 3 -2.24 -33.84 51.30
C LYS A 3 -1.53 -32.53 50.93
N LYS A 4 -0.22 -32.69 50.72
CA LYS A 4 0.59 -32.20 49.59
C LYS A 4 0.77 -30.69 49.41
N MET A 5 1.81 -30.21 50.08
CA MET A 5 2.96 -29.53 49.46
C MET A 5 3.18 -29.99 48.00
N PHE A 6 3.02 -29.08 47.03
CA PHE A 6 3.56 -29.23 45.68
C PHE A 6 4.07 -27.86 45.21
N LEU A 7 5.40 -27.69 45.30
CA LEU A 7 6.31 -27.09 44.31
C LEU A 7 5.88 -25.74 43.74
N ILE A 8 6.45 -24.64 44.22
CA ILE A 8 7.69 -24.01 43.70
C ILE A 8 7.55 -23.61 42.24
N GLY A 9 7.72 -22.31 42.01
CA GLY A 9 7.40 -21.63 40.78
C GLY A 9 8.25 -22.04 39.57
N ILE A 10 7.74 -21.64 38.40
CA ILE A 10 8.53 -21.07 37.32
C ILE A 10 7.64 -20.02 36.63
N LEU A 11 8.16 -18.81 36.69
CA LEU A 11 7.78 -17.60 35.98
C LEU A 11 8.48 -17.63 34.62
N VAL A 12 7.78 -17.74 33.47
CA VAL A 12 8.29 -17.23 32.18
C VAL A 12 7.14 -16.78 31.27
N ALA A 13 6.98 -15.45 31.23
CA ALA A 13 6.53 -14.59 30.14
C ALA A 13 5.83 -15.22 28.91
N THR A 14 4.51 -15.16 28.87
CA THR A 14 3.76 -15.00 27.61
C THR A 14 3.60 -13.50 27.32
N THR A 15 4.71 -12.79 27.12
CA THR A 15 4.66 -11.38 26.68
C THR A 15 4.23 -11.32 25.22
N ALA A 16 2.94 -11.01 25.05
CA ALA A 16 2.36 -10.15 24.03
C ALA A 16 3.12 -10.09 22.69
N VAL A 17 2.70 -10.91 21.72
CA VAL A 17 2.76 -10.50 20.30
C VAL A 17 1.60 -9.53 20.06
N ALA A 18 1.60 -8.41 20.78
CA ALA A 18 0.70 -7.30 20.51
C ALA A 18 1.40 -6.38 19.52
N ALA A 19 0.73 -6.14 18.40
CA ALA A 19 1.08 -5.18 17.35
C ALA A 19 2.15 -5.63 16.32
N CYS A 20 1.84 -6.68 15.53
CA CYS A 20 2.01 -6.51 14.08
C CYS A 20 0.96 -5.48 13.62
N GLN A 21 1.19 -4.21 13.95
CA GLN A 21 0.38 -3.15 13.40
C GLN A 21 0.98 -2.88 12.03
N ALA A 22 0.28 -3.30 10.99
CA ALA A 22 0.49 -2.81 9.64
C ALA A 22 0.09 -1.32 9.61
N GLY A 23 0.88 -0.49 10.30
CA GLY A 23 0.86 0.94 10.12
C GLY A 23 1.32 1.20 8.69
N SER A 24 0.65 2.13 8.01
CA SER A 24 1.07 2.61 6.70
C SER A 24 2.46 3.25 6.82
N GLU A 25 3.50 2.42 6.78
CA GLU A 25 4.86 2.88 6.70
C GLU A 25 4.96 3.71 5.44
N ARG A 26 5.30 4.99 5.61
CA ARG A 26 5.40 5.89 4.47
C ARG A 26 6.62 5.43 3.67
N VAL A 27 6.40 4.95 2.45
CA VAL A 27 7.47 4.57 1.54
C VAL A 27 8.00 5.82 0.84
N ALA A 28 9.32 6.00 0.88
CA ALA A 28 9.99 7.04 0.12
C ALA A 28 10.38 6.51 -1.27
N PHE A 29 10.19 7.34 -2.30
CA PHE A 29 10.59 7.07 -3.67
C PHE A 29 11.53 8.18 -4.11
N ASP A 30 12.71 7.82 -4.63
CA ASP A 30 13.76 8.81 -4.96
C ASP A 30 14.12 9.73 -3.76
N GLY A 31 14.09 9.17 -2.54
CA GLY A 31 14.31 9.91 -1.30
C GLY A 31 13.21 10.92 -0.93
N LYS A 32 12.07 10.89 -1.61
CA LYS A 32 10.94 11.81 -1.44
C LYS A 32 9.66 11.06 -1.05
N TYR A 33 8.74 11.76 -0.40
CA TYR A 33 7.42 11.22 -0.09
C TYR A 33 6.36 11.82 -1.00
N PHE A 34 5.50 10.97 -1.52
CA PHE A 34 4.40 11.37 -2.40
C PHE A 34 3.06 11.08 -1.74
N ARG A 35 2.09 11.96 -1.99
CA ARG A 35 0.70 11.75 -1.55
C ARG A 35 -0.04 11.02 -2.66
N THR A 36 -0.48 9.81 -2.37
CA THR A 36 -1.25 8.95 -3.27
C THR A 36 -2.71 8.90 -2.82
N LYS A 37 -3.63 8.71 -3.77
CA LYS A 37 -5.04 8.45 -3.48
C LYS A 37 -5.63 7.55 -4.55
N VAL A 38 -6.14 6.39 -4.12
CA VAL A 38 -6.94 5.49 -4.98
C VAL A 38 -8.39 5.95 -5.02
N THR A 39 -9.02 5.90 -6.18
CA THR A 39 -10.46 6.13 -6.36
C THR A 39 -11.04 5.10 -7.35
N LYS A 40 -12.17 4.50 -7.00
CA LYS A 40 -12.90 3.55 -7.84
C LYS A 40 -13.60 4.28 -8.98
N VAL A 41 -13.61 3.70 -10.18
CA VAL A 41 -14.29 4.27 -11.35
C VAL A 41 -15.67 3.64 -11.47
N ASP A 42 -16.72 4.45 -11.61
CA ASP A 42 -18.11 4.01 -11.80
C ASP A 42 -18.62 2.98 -10.78
N GLY A 43 -18.09 3.03 -9.55
CA GLY A 43 -18.45 2.08 -8.48
C GLY A 43 -17.85 0.67 -8.65
N LYS A 44 -17.17 0.39 -9.75
CA LYS A 44 -16.44 -0.86 -10.00
C LYS A 44 -15.19 -0.90 -9.11
N ARG A 45 -15.01 -1.98 -8.36
CA ARG A 45 -13.89 -2.11 -7.41
C ARG A 45 -12.59 -2.51 -8.11
N ASP A 46 -12.71 -3.25 -9.19
CA ASP A 46 -11.64 -3.73 -10.04
C ASP A 46 -11.07 -2.60 -10.90
N VAL A 47 -11.89 -1.63 -11.32
CA VAL A 47 -11.44 -0.47 -12.10
C VAL A 47 -11.16 0.73 -11.19
N PHE A 48 -9.94 1.27 -11.26
CA PHE A 48 -9.51 2.33 -10.36
C PHE A 48 -8.63 3.38 -11.04
N THR A 49 -8.51 4.52 -10.36
CA THR A 49 -7.52 5.55 -10.64
C THR A 49 -6.64 5.77 -9.42
N VAL A 50 -5.37 6.12 -9.66
CA VAL A 50 -4.43 6.56 -8.61
C VAL A 50 -4.00 7.98 -8.94
N THR A 51 -4.31 8.92 -8.05
CA THR A 51 -3.79 10.29 -8.13
C THR A 51 -2.53 10.39 -7.29
N VAL A 52 -1.42 10.80 -7.90
CA VAL A 52 -0.14 11.10 -7.22
C VAL A 52 0.08 12.61 -7.25
N ARG A 53 0.26 13.23 -6.09
CA ARG A 53 0.54 14.67 -5.95
C ARG A 53 2.01 14.95 -5.67
N ASP A 54 2.37 16.22 -5.80
CA ASP A 54 3.71 16.75 -5.54
C ASP A 54 4.76 16.20 -6.53
N VAL A 55 4.34 15.99 -7.78
CA VAL A 55 5.13 15.34 -8.84
C VAL A 55 6.42 16.09 -9.17
N ALA A 56 6.40 17.43 -9.09
CA ALA A 56 7.53 18.29 -9.38
C ALA A 56 8.78 18.02 -8.52
N GLN A 57 8.64 17.34 -7.37
CA GLN A 57 9.80 16.98 -6.54
C GLN A 57 10.65 15.85 -7.15
N SER A 58 10.05 14.95 -7.93
CA SER A 58 10.69 13.93 -8.76
C SER A 58 9.63 13.17 -9.56
N ILE A 59 9.68 13.26 -10.89
CA ILE A 59 8.73 12.56 -11.78
C ILE A 59 8.93 11.04 -11.69
N ALA A 60 10.19 10.58 -11.61
CA ALA A 60 10.50 9.16 -11.46
C ALA A 60 9.99 8.62 -10.13
N GLY A 61 10.20 9.36 -9.02
CA GLY A 61 9.67 9.01 -7.72
C GLY A 61 8.13 8.96 -7.71
N ALA A 62 7.47 9.90 -8.37
CA ALA A 62 6.01 9.93 -8.48
C ALA A 62 5.45 8.74 -9.28
N ARG A 63 6.13 8.31 -10.35
CA ARG A 63 5.76 7.12 -11.12
C ARG A 63 5.77 5.87 -10.24
N GLU A 64 6.86 5.64 -9.50
CA GLU A 64 6.98 4.46 -8.65
C GLU A 64 6.06 4.52 -7.42
N ALA A 65 5.80 5.72 -6.87
CA ALA A 65 4.79 5.89 -5.84
C ALA A 65 3.39 5.49 -6.34
N GLY A 66 3.04 5.89 -7.56
CA GLY A 66 1.77 5.48 -8.17
C GLY A 66 1.68 3.99 -8.47
N ARG A 67 2.77 3.38 -8.96
CA ARG A 67 2.87 1.92 -9.15
C ARG A 67 2.65 1.19 -7.84
N HIS A 68 3.35 1.59 -6.79
CA HIS A 68 3.29 0.96 -5.48
C HIS A 68 1.88 1.04 -4.87
N GLU A 69 1.23 2.21 -4.95
CA GLU A 69 -0.14 2.38 -4.46
C GLU A 69 -1.12 1.48 -5.22
N ALA A 70 -1.02 1.43 -6.55
CA ALA A 70 -1.89 0.62 -7.39
C ALA A 70 -1.73 -0.88 -7.10
N VAL A 71 -0.49 -1.35 -6.96
CA VAL A 71 -0.18 -2.75 -6.61
C VAL A 71 -0.72 -3.06 -5.22
N SER A 72 -0.50 -2.18 -4.25
CA SER A 72 -1.02 -2.33 -2.89
C SER A 72 -2.55 -2.42 -2.87
N TYR A 73 -3.22 -1.64 -3.72
CA TYR A 73 -4.68 -1.70 -3.88
C TYR A 73 -5.14 -3.06 -4.44
N CYS A 74 -4.54 -3.54 -5.53
CA CYS A 74 -4.93 -4.83 -6.13
C CYS A 74 -4.59 -6.01 -5.24
N VAL A 75 -3.43 -6.01 -4.55
CA VAL A 75 -3.07 -7.05 -3.58
C VAL A 75 -4.06 -7.04 -2.41
N GLY A 76 -4.37 -5.87 -1.86
CA GLY A 76 -5.30 -5.75 -0.74
C GLY A 76 -6.76 -6.06 -1.09
N THR A 77 -7.14 -5.91 -2.35
CA THR A 77 -8.55 -6.09 -2.80
C THR A 77 -8.81 -7.45 -3.43
N TYR A 78 -7.87 -7.96 -4.23
CA TYR A 78 -8.00 -9.15 -5.08
C TYR A 78 -6.87 -10.18 -4.88
N GLY A 79 -5.84 -9.88 -4.08
CA GLY A 79 -4.73 -10.80 -3.84
C GLY A 79 -3.75 -10.93 -5.00
N SER A 80 -3.82 -10.04 -6.01
CA SER A 80 -2.90 -10.01 -7.15
C SER A 80 -2.14 -8.69 -7.21
N SER A 81 -0.86 -8.75 -7.57
CA SER A 81 -0.04 -7.57 -7.89
C SER A 81 -0.15 -7.13 -9.34
N ASP A 82 -0.78 -7.93 -10.19
CA ASP A 82 -0.93 -7.66 -11.61
C ASP A 82 -1.95 -6.54 -11.82
N ILE A 83 -1.74 -5.74 -12.87
CA ILE A 83 -2.60 -4.60 -13.21
C ILE A 83 -2.67 -4.47 -14.72
N ASP A 84 -3.89 -4.45 -15.25
CA ASP A 84 -4.16 -4.10 -16.63
C ASP A 84 -4.23 -2.57 -16.75
N TRP A 85 -3.15 -1.95 -17.23
CA TRP A 85 -3.01 -0.50 -17.28
C TRP A 85 -3.71 0.13 -18.50
N VAL A 86 -4.49 1.18 -18.25
CA VAL A 86 -4.93 2.13 -19.29
C VAL A 86 -3.91 3.27 -19.42
N VAL A 87 -3.55 3.86 -18.28
CA VAL A 87 -2.46 4.84 -18.15
C VAL A 87 -1.63 4.40 -16.94
N GLY A 88 -0.42 3.93 -17.20
CA GLY A 88 0.43 3.31 -16.20
C GLY A 88 1.73 4.07 -15.95
N PRO A 89 2.50 3.62 -14.95
CA PRO A 89 3.80 4.19 -14.63
C PRO A 89 4.82 4.08 -15.77
N ASP A 90 4.59 3.21 -16.76
CA ASP A 90 5.48 3.03 -17.92
C ASP A 90 5.01 3.81 -19.17
N THR A 91 3.86 4.49 -19.12
CA THR A 91 3.37 5.34 -20.21
C THR A 91 4.39 6.46 -20.51
N PRO A 92 4.95 6.57 -21.74
CA PRO A 92 6.07 7.48 -22.03
C PRO A 92 5.79 8.94 -21.71
N GLU A 93 4.63 9.44 -22.13
CA GLU A 93 4.21 10.83 -21.91
C GLU A 93 3.04 10.86 -20.93
N LEU A 94 3.35 11.20 -19.68
CA LEU A 94 2.33 11.37 -18.64
C LEU A 94 1.85 12.81 -18.62
N ARG A 95 0.54 12.98 -18.63
CA ARG A 95 -0.09 14.29 -18.46
C ARG A 95 0.01 14.71 -16.99
N ILE A 96 0.73 15.80 -16.75
CA ILE A 96 0.82 16.44 -15.43
C ILE A 96 -0.14 17.63 -15.41
N VAL A 97 -1.07 17.64 -14.46
CA VAL A 97 -2.02 18.75 -14.24
C VAL A 97 -2.02 19.07 -12.75
N ASP A 98 -1.94 20.35 -12.39
CA ASP A 98 -1.92 20.82 -11.00
C ASP A 98 -0.90 20.09 -10.11
N ASN A 99 0.30 19.88 -10.65
CA ASN A 99 1.39 19.16 -9.99
C ASN A 99 1.02 17.72 -9.57
N ALA A 100 0.14 17.08 -10.34
CA ALA A 100 -0.33 15.73 -10.13
C ALA A 100 -0.33 14.91 -11.42
N ILE A 101 -0.16 13.59 -11.27
CA ILE A 101 -0.36 12.59 -12.32
C ILE A 101 -1.51 11.69 -11.88
N VAL A 102 -2.34 11.27 -12.84
CA VAL A 102 -3.39 10.27 -12.62
C VAL A 102 -3.08 9.03 -13.44
N PHE A 103 -2.97 7.90 -12.78
CA PHE A 103 -2.91 6.57 -13.39
C PHE A 103 -4.30 5.93 -13.39
N GLN A 104 -4.55 5.04 -14.33
CA GLN A 104 -5.78 4.26 -14.41
C GLN A 104 -5.46 2.83 -14.81
N GLY A 105 -6.07 1.88 -14.11
CA GLY A 105 -5.94 0.45 -14.42
C GLY A 105 -7.09 -0.37 -13.84
N THR A 106 -7.01 -1.67 -14.12
CA THR A 106 -7.94 -2.68 -13.64
C THR A 106 -7.17 -3.79 -12.92
N CYS A 107 -7.64 -4.20 -11.75
CA CYS A 107 -7.11 -5.39 -11.08
C CYS A 107 -7.68 -6.65 -11.76
N PRO A 108 -6.85 -7.63 -12.14
CA PRO A 108 -7.34 -8.90 -12.68
C PRO A 108 -8.17 -9.65 -11.62
N GLN A 109 -9.23 -10.33 -12.07
CA GLN A 109 -10.19 -11.07 -11.24
C GLN A 109 -9.82 -12.54 -11.13
#